data_AF-A0A348V6Q8-F1
#
_entry.id   AF-A0A348V6Q8-F1
#
_cell.length_a   1.000
_cell.length_b   1.000
_cell.length_c   1.000
_cell.angle_alpha   90.00
_cell.angle_beta   90.00
_cell.angle_gamma   90.00
#
_symmetry.space_group_name_H-M   'P 1'
#
loop_
_entity.id
_entity.type
_entity.pdbx_description
1 polymer ?
#
loop_
_entity_poly.entity_id
_entity_poly.type
_entity_poly.pdbx_seq_one_letter_code
_entity_poly.pdbx_strand_id
1 'polypeptide(L)'
;MHAAFSNNVATSAVVFGLVALLLLLGNIRYHRKEREPIEIVTHKITKPVRIVGISDLHIGYTISAREVAKWVDLINAEKPDMVIIAGDIIDTHLGVVVKDSVEAVLRQ
;
A
#
# COMPACT_ATOMS: atom_id res chain seq x y z
N MET A 1 -33.80 37.17 5.99
CA MET A 1 -33.37 36.11 5.05
C MET A 1 -31.89 35.73 5.17
N HIS A 2 -31.18 36.05 6.27
CA HIS A 2 -29.76 35.69 6.46
C HIS A 2 -29.53 34.49 7.41
N ALA A 3 -30.42 34.26 8.37
CA ALA A 3 -30.25 33.21 9.39
C ALA A 3 -30.51 31.76 8.89
N ALA A 4 -31.33 31.59 7.84
CA ALA A 4 -31.59 30.28 7.25
C ALA A 4 -30.40 29.78 6.40
N PHE A 5 -29.66 30.71 5.78
CA PHE A 5 -28.49 30.37 4.95
C PHE A 5 -27.25 30.08 5.81
N SER A 6 -27.07 30.76 6.95
CA SER A 6 -25.93 30.52 7.84
C SER A 6 -25.91 29.10 8.42
N ASN A 7 -27.07 28.54 8.74
CA ASN A 7 -27.15 27.17 9.26
C ASN A 7 -26.77 26.14 8.18
N ASN A 8 -27.23 26.33 6.94
CA ASN A 8 -26.89 25.45 5.82
C ASN A 8 -25.41 25.57 5.42
N VAL A 9 -24.86 26.79 5.41
CA VAL A 9 -23.44 27.04 5.14
C VAL A 9 -22.56 26.45 6.24
N ALA A 10 -22.93 26.64 7.51
CA ALA A 10 -22.21 26.07 8.64
C ALA A 10 -22.25 24.53 8.62
N THR A 11 -23.43 23.92 8.42
CA THR A 11 -23.56 22.46 8.28
C THR A 11 -22.76 21.95 7.10
N SER A 12 -22.79 22.62 5.95
CA SER A 12 -22.01 22.23 4.76
C SER A 12 -20.50 22.32 5.02
N ALA A 13 -20.03 23.37 5.71
CA ALA A 13 -18.63 23.53 6.08
C ALA A 13 -18.16 22.45 7.06
N VAL A 14 -19.01 22.08 8.04
CA VAL A 14 -18.73 20.98 8.98
C VAL A 14 -18.63 19.64 8.25
N VAL A 15 -19.59 19.33 7.38
CA VAL A 15 -19.56 18.09 6.59
C VAL A 15 -18.32 18.04 5.69
N PHE A 16 -18.04 19.14 4.99
CA PHE A 16 -16.84 19.23 4.15
C PHE A 16 -15.55 19.04 4.96
N GLY A 17 -15.45 19.70 6.12
CA GLY A 17 -14.31 19.56 7.03
C GLY A 17 -14.15 18.13 7.53
N LEU A 18 -15.23 17.45 7.88
CA LEU A 18 -15.21 16.04 8.29
C LEU A 18 -14.77 15.12 7.16
N VAL A 19 -15.31 15.30 5.94
CA VAL A 19 -14.90 14.50 4.77
C VAL A 19 -13.42 14.73 4.44
N ALA A 20 -12.97 15.99 4.42
CA ALA A 20 -11.57 16.32 4.20
C ALA A 20 -10.66 15.70 5.27
N LEU A 21 -11.06 15.76 6.54
CA LEU A 21 -10.33 15.13 7.65
C LEU A 21 -10.25 13.61 7.47
N LEU A 22 -11.36 12.94 7.14
CA LEU A 22 -11.39 11.49 6.89
C LEU A 22 -10.47 11.10 5.73
N LEU A 23 -10.48 11.85 4.63
CA LEU A 23 -9.60 11.61 3.48
C LEU A 23 -8.12 11.82 3.84
N LEU A 24 -7.79 12.87 4.61
CA LEU A 24 -6.43 13.11 5.09
C LEU A 24 -5.94 11.99 6.00
N LEU A 25 -6.75 11.57 6.96
CA LEU A 25 -6.42 10.45 7.86
C LEU A 25 -6.26 9.14 7.08
N GLY A 26 -7.16 8.87 6.12
CA GLY A 26 -7.08 7.72 5.23
C GLY A 26 -5.79 7.72 4.41
N ASN A 27 -5.40 8.86 3.83
CA ASN A 27 -4.17 8.99 3.06
C ASN A 27 -2.91 8.79 3.94
N ILE A 28 -2.90 9.34 5.15
CA ILE A 28 -1.79 9.12 6.11
C ILE A 28 -1.70 7.64 6.49
N ARG A 29 -2.83 6.97 6.74
CA ARG A 29 -2.88 5.55 7.05
C ARG A 29 -2.39 4.69 5.89
N TYR A 30 -2.81 5.01 4.67
CA TYR A 30 -2.38 4.32 3.45
C TYR A 30 -0.86 4.35 3.25
N HIS A 31 -0.21 5.48 3.52
CA HIS A 31 1.25 5.59 3.44
C HIS A 31 1.99 4.91 4.61
N ARG A 32 1.31 4.64 5.73
CA ARG A 32 1.86 3.86 6.85
C ARG A 32 1.58 2.38 6.64
N LYS A 33 2.40 1.74 5.80
CA LYS A 33 2.36 0.30 5.60
C LYS A 33 2.81 -0.41 6.87
N GLU A 34 1.93 -1.26 7.40
CA GLU A 34 2.21 -2.09 8.55
C GLU A 34 2.41 -3.53 8.11
N ARG A 35 3.39 -4.20 8.71
CA ARG A 35 3.55 -5.64 8.57
C ARG A 35 2.54 -6.32 9.49
N GLU A 36 1.86 -7.34 9.00
CA GLU A 36 0.97 -8.19 9.79
C GLU A 36 1.67 -9.54 10.05
N PRO A 37 2.28 -9.75 11.23
CA PRO A 37 3.00 -10.98 11.51
C PRO A 37 2.02 -12.13 11.78
N ILE A 38 2.19 -13.23 11.04
CA ILE A 38 1.47 -14.48 11.29
C ILE A 38 2.49 -15.52 11.73
N GLU A 39 2.38 -16.00 12.97
CA GLU A 39 3.21 -17.07 13.49
C GLU A 39 2.50 -18.42 13.35
N ILE A 40 3.10 -19.34 12.61
CA ILE A 40 2.55 -20.68 12.39
C ILE A 40 3.48 -21.68 13.09
N VAL A 41 3.02 -22.23 14.22
CA VAL A 41 3.76 -23.25 14.97
C VAL A 41 3.37 -24.63 14.47
N THR A 42 4.33 -25.41 13.98
CA THR A 42 4.09 -26.79 13.52
C THR A 42 5.27 -27.70 13.79
N HIS A 43 4.99 -28.94 14.19
CA HIS A 43 5.99 -30.01 14.32
C HIS A 43 6.57 -30.49 12.98
N LYS A 44 6.01 -30.06 11.84
CA LYS A 44 6.44 -30.49 10.50
C LYS A 44 7.70 -29.77 10.03
N ILE A 45 8.08 -28.69 10.70
CA ILE A 45 9.21 -27.85 10.35
C ILE A 45 10.20 -27.84 11.51
N THR A 46 11.43 -28.25 11.23
CA THR A 46 12.50 -28.39 12.23
C THR A 46 13.32 -27.13 12.46
N LYS A 47 13.23 -26.14 11.56
CA LYS A 47 13.93 -24.85 11.65
C LYS A 47 12.96 -23.71 11.35
N PRO A 48 12.93 -22.62 12.12
CA PRO A 48 12.07 -21.47 11.81
C PRO A 48 12.31 -21.00 10.37
N VAL A 49 11.21 -20.76 9.64
CA VAL A 49 11.23 -20.24 8.27
C VAL A 49 10.49 -18.92 8.27
N ARG A 50 11.06 -17.90 7.65
CA ARG A 50 10.44 -16.60 7.45
C ARG A 50 9.93 -16.47 6.03
N ILE A 51 8.62 -16.34 5.89
CA ILE A 51 7.95 -16.15 4.61
C ILE A 51 7.33 -14.75 4.61
N VAL A 52 7.64 -13.97 3.58
CA VAL A 52 7.00 -12.66 3.36
C VAL A 52 6.01 -12.80 2.21
N GLY A 53 4.73 -12.55 2.49
CA GLY A 53 3.67 -12.56 1.49
C GLY A 53 3.30 -11.15 1.05
N ILE A 54 3.06 -10.96 -0.24
CA ILE A 54 2.56 -9.71 -0.81
C ILE A 54 1.57 -9.99 -1.95
N SER A 55 0.59 -9.11 -2.16
CA SER A 55 -0.44 -9.24 -3.21
C SER A 55 -0.93 -7.86 -3.67
N ASP A 56 -1.71 -7.83 -4.75
CA ASP A 56 -2.46 -6.65 -5.20
C ASP A 56 -1.56 -5.42 -5.38
N LEU A 57 -0.42 -5.62 -6.05
CA LEU A 57 0.62 -4.61 -6.24
C LEU A 57 0.23 -3.55 -7.26
N HIS A 58 -0.58 -3.90 -8.27
CA HIS A 58 -1.07 -2.99 -9.32
C HIS A 58 0.04 -2.04 -9.86
N ILE A 59 1.21 -2.61 -10.17
CA ILE A 59 2.37 -1.85 -10.62
C ILE A 59 2.07 -1.24 -12.00
N GLY A 60 2.31 0.06 -12.15
CA GLY A 60 1.97 0.80 -13.37
C GLY A 60 1.53 2.22 -13.06
N TYR A 61 0.28 2.55 -13.36
CA TYR A 61 -0.23 3.91 -13.24
C TYR A 61 -0.42 4.36 -11.79
N THR A 62 -0.90 3.45 -10.94
CA THR A 62 -1.20 3.73 -9.53
C THR A 62 0.06 3.63 -8.67
N ILE A 63 0.90 2.63 -8.95
CA ILE A 63 2.10 2.32 -8.17
C ILE A 63 3.36 2.49 -9.03
N SER A 64 4.14 3.51 -8.66
CA SER A 64 5.41 3.86 -9.30
C SER A 64 6.56 2.93 -8.91
N ALA A 65 7.62 2.93 -9.71
CA ALA A 65 8.85 2.19 -9.41
C ALA A 65 9.50 2.59 -8.07
N ARG A 66 9.37 3.87 -7.67
CA ARG A 66 9.84 4.35 -6.37
C ARG A 66 9.13 3.67 -5.21
N GLU A 67 7.83 3.41 -5.36
CA GLU A 67 7.05 2.76 -4.32
C GLU A 67 7.39 1.27 -4.23
N VAL A 68 7.58 0.63 -5.38
CA VAL A 68 8.09 -0.75 -5.47
C VAL A 68 9.47 -0.86 -4.81
N ALA A 69 10.37 0.11 -5.01
CA ALA A 69 11.70 0.08 -4.39
C ALA A 69 11.63 0.08 -2.87
N LYS A 70 10.76 0.91 -2.28
CA LYS A 70 10.53 0.90 -0.83
C LYS A 70 9.99 -0.45 -0.35
N TRP A 71 9.14 -1.12 -1.12
CA TRP A 71 8.65 -2.45 -0.78
C TRP A 71 9.78 -3.48 -0.79
N VAL A 72 10.62 -3.47 -1.81
CA VAL A 72 11.79 -4.36 -1.89
C VAL A 72 12.71 -4.14 -0.69
N ASP A 73 12.99 -2.88 -0.33
CA ASP A 73 13.82 -2.56 0.86
C ASP A 73 13.21 -3.11 2.16
N LEU A 74 11.89 -2.94 2.36
CA LEU A 74 11.18 -3.47 3.53
C LEU A 74 11.21 -5.00 3.58
N ILE A 75 10.98 -5.66 2.45
CA ILE A 75 11.01 -7.12 2.34
C ILE A 75 12.41 -7.64 2.61
N ASN A 76 13.45 -7.04 2.01
CA ASN A 76 14.84 -7.46 2.20
C ASN A 76 15.32 -7.22 3.63
N ALA A 77 14.86 -6.16 4.30
CA ALA A 77 15.17 -5.90 5.71
C ALA A 77 14.63 -7.01 6.64
N GLU A 78 13.53 -7.66 6.27
CA GLU A 78 12.99 -8.82 6.98
C GLU A 78 13.84 -10.08 6.78
N LYS A 79 14.82 -10.13 5.86
CA LYS A 79 15.65 -11.33 5.59
C LYS A 79 14.81 -12.62 5.42
N PRO A 80 13.82 -12.65 4.51
CA PRO A 80 12.97 -13.82 4.31
C PRO A 80 13.74 -14.97 3.66
N ASP A 81 13.33 -16.19 3.97
CA ASP A 81 13.75 -17.40 3.24
C ASP A 81 12.96 -17.55 1.93
N MET A 82 11.74 -17.00 1.89
CA MET A 82 10.86 -17.05 0.73
C MET A 82 9.95 -15.82 0.67
N VAL A 83 9.76 -15.30 -0.55
CA VAL A 83 8.76 -14.27 -0.85
C VAL A 83 7.66 -14.90 -1.69
N ILE A 84 6.40 -14.74 -1.28
CA ILE A 84 5.22 -15.18 -2.02
C ILE A 84 4.50 -13.96 -2.59
N ILE A 85 4.27 -13.97 -3.91
CA ILE A 85 3.45 -12.96 -4.59
C ILE A 85 2.13 -13.63 -5.00
N ALA A 86 1.02 -13.24 -4.38
CA ALA A 86 -0.23 -13.99 -4.48
C ALA A 86 -1.13 -13.61 -5.67
N GLY A 87 -0.81 -12.54 -6.42
CA GLY A 87 -1.58 -12.11 -7.59
C GLY A 87 -1.55 -10.59 -7.81
N ASP A 88 -2.23 -10.14 -8.87
CA ASP A 88 -2.46 -8.73 -9.25
C ASP A 88 -1.20 -7.85 -9.20
N ILE A 89 -0.20 -8.28 -9.96
CA ILE A 89 1.15 -7.69 -9.97
C ILE A 89 1.19 -6.40 -10.80
N ILE A 90 0.58 -6.40 -11.98
CA ILE A 90 0.71 -5.33 -12.98
C ILE A 90 -0.68 -4.85 -13.38
N ASP A 91 -0.86 -3.53 -13.45
CA ASP A 91 -2.04 -2.92 -14.06
C ASP A 91 -2.02 -3.07 -15.59
N THR A 92 -3.16 -2.82 -16.25
CA THR A 92 -3.38 -3.04 -17.70
C THR A 92 -2.36 -2.40 -18.65
N HIS A 93 -1.50 -1.50 -18.17
CA HIS A 93 -0.60 -0.68 -18.97
C HIS A 93 0.89 -1.01 -18.74
N LEU A 94 1.36 -2.09 -19.37
CA LEU A 94 2.76 -2.53 -19.35
C LEU A 94 3.76 -1.44 -19.81
N GLY A 95 3.34 -0.54 -20.71
CA GLY A 95 4.21 0.52 -21.21
C GLY A 95 4.71 1.48 -20.13
N VAL A 96 3.94 1.67 -19.04
CA VAL A 96 4.35 2.50 -17.91
C VAL A 96 5.41 1.76 -17.08
N VAL A 97 5.23 0.45 -16.84
CA VAL A 97 6.17 -0.39 -16.07
C VAL A 97 7.55 -0.43 -16.72
N VAL A 98 7.61 -0.57 -18.05
CA VAL A 98 8.88 -0.57 -18.80
C VAL A 98 9.54 0.80 -18.78
N LYS A 99 8.74 1.88 -18.87
CA LYS A 99 9.26 3.26 -18.87
C LYS A 99 9.76 3.70 -17.49
N ASP A 100 9.12 3.24 -16.42
CA ASP A 100 9.44 3.63 -15.03
C ASP A 100 10.59 2.80 -14.43
N SER A 101 11.25 1.94 -15.22
CA SER A 101 12.42 1.12 -14.81
C SER A 101 12.15 0.19 -13.62
N VAL A 102 10.90 -0.27 -13.45
CA VAL A 102 10.52 -1.24 -12.40
C VAL A 102 11.38 -2.50 -12.48
N GLU A 103 11.78 -2.93 -13.68
CA GLU A 103 12.66 -4.09 -13.86
C GLU A 103 13.97 -3.96 -13.07
N ALA A 104 14.60 -2.78 -13.08
CA ALA A 104 15.85 -2.57 -12.36
C ALA A 104 15.67 -2.73 -10.84
N VAL A 105 14.52 -2.30 -10.33
CA VAL A 105 14.13 -2.41 -8.92
C VAL A 105 13.83 -3.85 -8.50
N LEU A 106 13.41 -4.71 -9.42
CA LEU A 106 13.14 -6.12 -9.11
C LEU A 106 14.38 -7.02 -9.21
N ARG A 107 15.48 -6.52 -9.79
CA ARG A 107 16.74 -7.26 -9.99
C ARG A 107 17.76 -7.10 -8.86
N GLN A 108 17.48 -6.22 -7.89
CA GLN A 108 18.31 -5.98 -6.71
C GLN A 108 18.09 -7.04 -5.63
#